data_AF-A0A7Z8RRD2-F1
#
_entry.id   AF-A0A7Z8RRD2-F1
#
_cell.length_a   1.000
_cell.length_b   1.000
_cell.length_c   1.000
_cell.angle_alpha   90.00
_cell.angle_beta   90.00
_cell.angle_gamma   90.00
#
_symmetry.space_group_name_H-M   'P 1'
#
loop_
_entity.id
_entity.type
_entity.pdbx_description
1 polymer ?
#
loop_
_entity_poly.entity_id
_entity_poly.type
_entity_poly.pdbx_seq_one_letter_code
_entity_poly.pdbx_strand_id
1 'polypeptide(L)'
;MERNYEESALFEHQFWLKVLTDHAQFLLDALAPKEKEDIKKATYFVETFTNLLNKVGNVNLMAFSKEAEQAAKEIRTFKLSIIQEQLEGKITIHFTPTFINHMVNEVEEYITVLEFLKKGGVPPVFHELHYHLVWLTDAAGHAGSISGGLDLVEKRLKEKSEEFTKHFEQFYLKAVEMTGYLRTELHHFPALKKFTKDVSLELKLFSHFLHEVEELELSHEVLSALSARMADHMAREECYYLLKLAQSSGLEMPKCNPL
;
A
#
# COMPACT_ATOMS: atom_id res chain seq x y z
N MET A 1 -23.12 4.62 -9.90
CA MET A 1 -23.96 3.79 -9.00
C MET A 1 -23.57 4.12 -7.59
N GLU A 2 -24.54 4.37 -6.72
CA GLU A 2 -24.27 4.46 -5.27
C GLU A 2 -23.69 3.12 -4.82
N ARG A 3 -22.54 3.16 -4.15
CA ARG A 3 -21.93 1.97 -3.56
C ARG A 3 -22.78 1.54 -2.37
N ASN A 4 -23.22 0.29 -2.35
CA ASN A 4 -23.87 -0.24 -1.15
C ASN A 4 -22.83 -0.53 -0.06
N TYR A 5 -23.29 -0.58 1.19
CA TYR A 5 -22.44 -0.78 2.36
C TYR A 5 -21.77 -2.14 2.32
N GLU A 6 -22.51 -3.19 1.99
CA GLU A 6 -22.04 -4.58 2.02
C GLU A 6 -20.90 -4.82 1.03
N GLU A 7 -21.05 -4.41 -0.23
CA GLU A 7 -20.00 -4.53 -1.26
C GLU A 7 -18.77 -3.70 -0.90
N SER A 8 -18.97 -2.47 -0.40
CA SER A 8 -17.84 -1.61 0.00
C SER A 8 -17.09 -2.19 1.20
N ALA A 9 -17.81 -2.64 2.22
CA ALA A 9 -17.22 -3.24 3.40
C ALA A 9 -16.45 -4.54 3.05
N LEU A 10 -17.05 -5.41 2.23
CA LEU A 10 -16.38 -6.63 1.77
C LEU A 10 -15.12 -6.30 0.97
N PHE A 11 -15.20 -5.38 0.00
CA PHE A 11 -14.07 -4.96 -0.81
C PHE A 11 -12.93 -4.40 0.04
N GLU A 12 -13.22 -3.42 0.90
CA GLU A 12 -12.19 -2.79 1.74
C GLU A 12 -11.56 -3.80 2.71
N HIS A 13 -12.37 -4.66 3.35
CA HIS A 13 -11.82 -5.68 4.25
C HIS A 13 -10.96 -6.70 3.50
N GLN A 14 -11.41 -7.20 2.34
CA GLN A 14 -10.63 -8.19 1.59
C GLN A 14 -9.28 -7.61 1.16
N PHE A 15 -9.28 -6.38 0.63
CA PHE A 15 -8.07 -5.67 0.24
C PHE A 15 -7.13 -5.49 1.45
N TRP A 16 -7.59 -4.78 2.48
CA TRP A 16 -6.72 -4.39 3.58
C TRP A 16 -6.28 -5.55 4.46
N LEU A 17 -7.12 -6.56 4.69
CA LEU A 17 -6.71 -7.73 5.48
C LEU A 17 -5.68 -8.57 4.72
N LYS A 18 -5.75 -8.64 3.39
CA LYS A 18 -4.73 -9.29 2.57
C LYS A 18 -3.41 -8.50 2.64
N VAL A 19 -3.46 -7.20 2.41
CA VAL A 19 -2.32 -6.27 2.56
C VAL A 19 -1.65 -6.39 3.94
N LEU A 20 -2.41 -6.39 5.04
CA LEU A 20 -1.85 -6.52 6.39
C LEU A 20 -1.35 -7.95 6.70
N THR A 21 -1.89 -8.98 6.05
CA THR A 21 -1.32 -10.33 6.11
C THR A 21 0.04 -10.37 5.40
N ASP A 22 0.14 -9.72 4.24
CA ASP A 22 1.39 -9.61 3.47
C ASP A 22 2.45 -8.86 4.29
N HIS A 23 2.13 -7.71 4.89
CA HIS A 23 3.05 -7.00 5.78
C HIS A 23 3.55 -7.83 6.94
N ALA A 24 2.66 -8.53 7.63
CA ALA A 24 3.06 -9.38 8.74
C ALA A 24 4.03 -10.48 8.27
N GLN A 25 3.79 -11.07 7.09
CA GLN A 25 4.68 -12.06 6.51
C GLN A 25 6.02 -11.46 6.08
N PHE A 26 6.02 -10.31 5.40
CA PHE A 26 7.24 -9.66 4.96
C PHE A 26 8.11 -9.25 6.17
N LEU A 27 7.51 -8.69 7.21
CA LEU A 27 8.22 -8.36 8.45
C LEU A 27 8.78 -9.61 9.11
N LEU A 28 8.01 -10.71 9.16
CA LEU A 28 8.45 -11.99 9.69
C LEU A 28 9.70 -12.51 8.96
N ASP A 29 9.69 -12.49 7.63
CA ASP A 29 10.78 -13.01 6.81
C ASP A 29 12.01 -12.08 6.77
N ALA A 30 11.81 -10.77 6.98
CA ALA A 30 12.88 -9.78 7.02
C ALA A 30 13.61 -9.70 8.37
N LEU A 31 13.05 -10.26 9.45
CA LEU A 31 13.66 -10.23 10.79
C LEU A 31 14.83 -11.22 10.89
N ALA A 32 15.95 -10.77 11.46
CA ALA A 32 17.07 -11.66 11.70
C ALA A 32 16.68 -12.78 12.68
N PRO A 33 17.23 -14.00 12.57
CA PRO A 33 16.83 -15.13 13.41
C PRO A 33 16.95 -14.91 14.93
N LYS A 34 17.73 -13.92 15.37
CA LYS A 34 17.89 -13.56 16.79
C LYS A 34 16.72 -12.72 17.36
N GLU A 35 15.92 -12.07 16.53
CA GLU A 35 14.82 -11.18 16.95
C GLU A 35 13.58 -11.97 17.37
N LYS A 36 13.73 -12.83 18.38
CA LYS A 36 12.73 -13.82 18.78
C LYS A 36 11.40 -13.20 19.22
N GLU A 37 11.46 -12.03 19.85
CA GLU A 37 10.26 -11.33 20.30
C GLU A 37 9.43 -10.85 19.11
N ASP A 38 10.04 -10.15 18.17
CA ASP A 38 9.34 -9.59 17.01
C ASP A 38 8.98 -10.64 15.98
N ILE A 39 9.76 -11.72 15.84
CA ILE A 39 9.37 -12.91 15.08
C ILE A 39 8.05 -13.46 15.62
N LYS A 40 7.94 -13.63 16.95
CA LYS A 40 6.70 -14.12 17.57
C LYS A 40 5.52 -13.18 17.34
N LYS A 41 5.73 -11.86 17.43
CA LYS A 41 4.69 -10.85 17.13
C LYS A 41 4.27 -10.89 15.66
N ALA A 42 5.22 -10.96 14.73
CA ALA A 42 4.94 -11.03 13.31
C ALA A 42 4.17 -12.31 12.95
N THR A 43 4.56 -13.48 13.49
CA THR A 43 3.79 -14.73 13.35
C THR A 43 2.37 -14.59 13.87
N TYR A 44 2.18 -13.97 15.04
CA TYR A 44 0.85 -13.68 15.58
C TYR A 44 0.02 -12.82 14.61
N PHE A 45 0.60 -11.80 13.99
CA PHE A 45 -0.13 -10.96 13.03
C PHE A 45 -0.45 -11.70 11.72
N VAL A 46 0.45 -12.55 11.22
CA VAL A 46 0.16 -13.41 10.05
C VAL A 46 -1.08 -14.27 10.33
N GLU A 47 -1.12 -14.96 11.47
CA GLU A 47 -2.27 -15.77 11.87
C GLU A 47 -3.53 -14.92 12.06
N THR A 48 -3.40 -13.77 12.72
CA THR A 48 -4.52 -12.87 13.01
C THR A 48 -5.19 -12.36 11.73
N PHE A 49 -4.43 -11.79 10.80
CA PHE A 49 -5.00 -11.24 9.56
C PHE A 49 -5.46 -12.32 8.59
N THR A 50 -4.80 -13.48 8.56
CA THR A 50 -5.29 -14.65 7.80
C THR A 50 -6.66 -15.10 8.33
N ASN A 51 -6.82 -15.19 9.65
CA ASN A 51 -8.09 -15.59 10.26
C ASN A 51 -9.21 -14.55 10.02
N LEU A 52 -8.89 -13.26 10.10
CA LEU A 52 -9.83 -12.18 9.77
C LEU A 52 -10.25 -12.25 8.30
N LEU A 53 -9.31 -12.39 7.37
CA LEU A 53 -9.59 -12.49 5.94
C LEU A 53 -10.45 -13.71 5.61
N ASN A 54 -10.18 -14.87 6.23
CA ASN A 54 -10.93 -16.10 5.96
C ASN A 54 -12.40 -16.05 6.42
N LYS A 55 -12.75 -15.21 7.40
CA LYS A 55 -14.12 -15.15 7.94
C LYS A 55 -14.97 -13.99 7.43
N VAL A 56 -14.41 -13.01 6.71
CA VAL A 56 -15.12 -11.75 6.36
C VAL A 56 -16.44 -11.95 5.62
N GLY A 57 -16.60 -13.03 4.84
CA GLY A 57 -17.83 -13.31 4.07
C GLY A 57 -19.01 -13.85 4.88
N ASN A 58 -18.79 -14.27 6.14
CA ASN A 58 -19.79 -15.00 6.94
C ASN A 58 -20.09 -14.33 8.29
N VAL A 59 -19.87 -13.02 8.41
CA VAL A 59 -19.92 -12.28 9.68
C VAL A 59 -20.79 -11.04 9.60
N ASN A 60 -21.18 -10.53 10.78
CA ASN A 60 -21.73 -9.18 10.88
C ASN A 60 -20.63 -8.15 10.64
N LEU A 61 -20.65 -7.47 9.49
CA LEU A 61 -19.58 -6.57 9.04
C LEU A 61 -19.30 -5.41 10.00
N MET A 62 -20.31 -4.87 10.70
CA MET A 62 -20.10 -3.78 11.66
C MET A 62 -19.36 -4.24 12.91
N ALA A 63 -19.73 -5.40 13.47
CA ALA A 63 -19.03 -5.99 14.61
C ALA A 63 -17.63 -6.43 14.21
N PHE A 64 -17.50 -7.06 13.04
CA PHE A 64 -16.24 -7.48 12.45
C PHE A 64 -15.29 -6.29 12.21
N SER A 65 -15.80 -5.14 11.77
CA SER A 65 -15.00 -3.92 11.59
C SER A 65 -14.33 -3.45 12.88
N LYS A 66 -14.98 -3.63 14.04
CA LYS A 66 -14.37 -3.29 15.34
C LYS A 66 -13.24 -4.26 15.70
N GLU A 67 -13.40 -5.53 15.37
CA GLU A 67 -12.37 -6.55 15.55
C GLU A 67 -11.16 -6.26 14.64
N ALA A 68 -11.41 -5.96 13.36
CA ALA A 68 -10.38 -5.56 12.41
C ALA A 68 -9.67 -4.26 12.83
N GLU A 69 -10.39 -3.28 13.36
CA GLU A 69 -9.81 -2.02 13.89
C GLU A 69 -8.84 -2.28 15.04
N GLN A 70 -9.18 -3.20 15.94
CA GLN A 70 -8.29 -3.57 17.04
C GLN A 70 -6.99 -4.19 16.52
N ALA A 71 -7.08 -5.17 15.62
CA ALA A 71 -5.90 -5.80 15.01
C ALA A 71 -5.05 -4.80 14.19
N ALA A 72 -5.69 -3.89 13.44
CA ALA A 72 -5.02 -2.85 12.67
C ALA A 72 -4.23 -1.88 13.58
N LYS A 73 -4.81 -1.47 14.72
CA LYS A 73 -4.12 -0.63 15.71
C LYS A 73 -2.95 -1.34 16.39
N GLU A 74 -3.07 -2.63 16.63
CA GLU A 74 -1.99 -3.45 17.20
C GLU A 74 -0.82 -3.59 16.24
N ILE A 75 -1.06 -3.94 14.96
CA ILE A 75 0.04 -4.03 13.98
C ILE A 75 0.64 -2.65 13.68
N ARG A 76 -0.14 -1.57 13.71
CA ARG A 76 0.38 -0.20 13.63
C ARG A 76 1.39 0.07 14.76
N THR A 77 1.04 -0.30 15.99
CA THR A 77 1.92 -0.15 17.15
C THR A 77 3.20 -0.97 16.99
N PHE A 78 3.08 -2.19 16.48
CA PHE A 78 4.23 -3.06 16.19
C PHE A 78 5.16 -2.50 15.09
N LYS A 79 4.60 -2.00 13.99
CA LYS A 79 5.38 -1.35 12.92
C LYS A 79 6.16 -0.14 13.47
N LEU A 80 5.50 0.70 14.28
CA LEU A 80 6.14 1.85 14.92
C LEU A 80 7.21 1.45 15.95
N SER A 81 7.03 0.36 16.70
CA SER A 81 8.06 -0.13 17.62
C SER A 81 9.31 -0.60 16.87
N ILE A 82 9.14 -1.29 15.73
CA ILE A 82 10.27 -1.67 14.88
C ILE A 82 11.02 -0.42 14.39
N ILE A 83 10.30 0.58 13.87
CA ILE A 83 10.91 1.84 13.42
C ILE A 83 11.69 2.50 14.57
N GLN A 84 11.11 2.58 15.77
CA GLN A 84 11.80 3.12 16.93
C GLN A 84 13.11 2.37 17.22
N GLU A 85 13.09 1.04 17.23
CA GLU A 85 14.28 0.23 17.47
C GLU A 85 15.31 0.35 16.34
N GLN A 86 14.90 0.53 15.08
CA GLN A 86 15.82 0.83 13.98
C GLN A 86 16.54 2.17 14.20
N LEU A 87 15.81 3.21 14.60
CA LEU A 87 16.36 4.54 14.90
C LEU A 87 17.31 4.53 16.10
N GLU A 88 17.15 3.57 17.00
CA GLU A 88 18.01 3.37 18.18
C GLU A 88 19.12 2.32 17.96
N GLY A 89 19.17 1.67 16.78
CA GLY A 89 20.14 0.62 16.46
C GLY A 89 19.96 -0.68 17.28
N LYS A 90 18.72 -0.97 17.71
CA LYS A 90 18.38 -2.07 18.63
C LYS A 90 17.80 -3.32 17.97
N ILE A 91 17.47 -3.27 16.68
CA ILE A 91 16.89 -4.39 15.93
C ILE A 91 17.67 -4.65 14.64
N THR A 92 17.79 -5.92 14.25
CA THR A 92 18.30 -6.34 12.95
C THR A 92 17.16 -6.87 12.09
N ILE A 93 16.73 -6.05 11.12
CA ILE A 93 15.68 -6.35 10.14
C ILE A 93 16.12 -5.86 8.76
N HIS A 94 15.74 -6.58 7.71
CA HIS A 94 16.16 -6.34 6.32
C HIS A 94 15.23 -5.40 5.53
N PHE A 95 14.43 -4.58 6.23
CA PHE A 95 13.74 -3.43 5.64
C PHE A 95 14.29 -2.12 6.18
N THR A 96 14.20 -1.06 5.38
CA THR A 96 14.56 0.29 5.82
C THR A 96 13.43 0.93 6.63
N PRO A 97 13.72 1.91 7.51
CA PRO A 97 12.67 2.60 8.28
C PRO A 97 11.59 3.24 7.41
N THR A 98 11.95 3.79 6.25
CA THR A 98 10.98 4.40 5.32
C THR A 98 10.01 3.37 4.75
N PHE A 99 10.46 2.16 4.42
CA PHE A 99 9.58 1.10 3.90
C PHE A 99 8.54 0.70 4.96
N ILE A 100 8.96 0.53 6.22
CA ILE A 100 8.03 0.24 7.32
C ILE A 100 7.15 1.46 7.64
N ASN A 101 7.64 2.68 7.41
CA ASN A 101 6.84 3.90 7.57
C ASN A 101 5.71 3.96 6.53
N HIS A 102 5.94 3.54 5.28
CA HIS A 102 4.85 3.42 4.29
C HIS A 102 3.81 2.40 4.76
N MET A 103 4.26 1.24 5.26
CA MET A 103 3.36 0.27 5.88
C MET A 103 2.53 0.85 7.04
N VAL A 104 3.04 1.88 7.74
CA VAL A 104 2.27 2.62 8.77
C VAL A 104 1.23 3.53 8.12
N ASN A 105 1.57 4.27 7.07
CA ASN A 105 0.63 5.11 6.32
C ASN A 105 -0.56 4.28 5.80
N GLU A 106 -0.28 3.11 5.24
CA GLU A 106 -1.28 2.19 4.69
C GLU A 106 -2.24 1.66 5.76
N VAL A 107 -1.74 1.21 6.92
CA VAL A 107 -2.64 0.75 8.00
C VAL A 107 -3.45 1.91 8.59
N GLU A 108 -2.92 3.13 8.55
CA GLU A 108 -3.68 4.32 8.95
C GLU A 108 -4.83 4.62 7.97
N GLU A 109 -4.65 4.44 6.66
CA GLU A 109 -5.74 4.52 5.69
C GLU A 109 -6.84 3.48 5.99
N TYR A 110 -6.47 2.24 6.31
CA TYR A 110 -7.46 1.23 6.69
C TYR A 110 -8.20 1.61 7.98
N ILE A 111 -7.50 2.14 8.98
CA ILE A 111 -8.12 2.63 10.22
C ILE A 111 -9.10 3.76 9.91
N THR A 112 -8.77 4.70 9.02
CA THR A 112 -9.67 5.77 8.56
C THR A 112 -10.90 5.19 7.86
N VAL A 113 -10.75 4.19 6.99
CA VAL A 113 -11.87 3.48 6.36
C VAL A 113 -12.76 2.80 7.40
N LEU A 114 -12.17 2.14 8.41
CA LEU A 114 -12.88 1.44 9.48
C LEU A 114 -13.73 2.37 10.36
N GLU A 115 -13.42 3.67 10.43
CA GLU A 115 -14.25 4.65 11.16
C GLU A 115 -15.67 4.75 10.61
N PHE A 116 -15.84 4.52 9.30
CA PHE A 116 -17.13 4.46 8.62
C PHE A 116 -17.76 3.08 8.73
N LEU A 117 -16.96 2.03 8.47
CA LEU A 117 -17.47 0.65 8.43
C LEU A 117 -18.04 0.19 9.77
N LYS A 118 -17.40 0.54 10.89
CA LYS A 118 -17.87 0.17 12.24
C LYS A 118 -19.21 0.80 12.63
N LYS A 119 -19.68 1.81 11.88
CA LYS A 119 -20.97 2.49 12.05
C LYS A 119 -22.01 2.08 11.01
N GLY A 120 -21.70 1.13 10.12
CA GLY A 120 -22.58 0.75 9.02
C GLY A 120 -22.60 1.76 7.87
N GLY A 121 -21.60 2.65 7.79
CA GLY A 121 -21.50 3.68 6.78
C GLY A 121 -20.61 3.26 5.61
N VAL A 122 -20.95 3.73 4.40
CA VAL A 122 -20.09 3.60 3.22
C VAL A 122 -18.92 4.59 3.38
N PRO A 123 -17.65 4.15 3.34
CA PRO A 123 -16.51 5.06 3.36
C PRO A 123 -16.59 6.00 2.14
N PRO A 124 -16.46 7.31 2.32
CA PRO A 124 -16.54 8.25 1.22
C PRO A 124 -15.33 8.07 0.30
N VAL A 125 -15.50 8.49 -0.96
CA VAL A 125 -14.34 8.78 -1.79
C VAL A 125 -13.79 10.13 -1.35
N PHE A 126 -12.54 10.14 -0.90
CA PHE A 126 -11.87 11.37 -0.54
C PHE A 126 -11.50 12.19 -1.77
N HIS A 127 -11.11 13.44 -1.55
CA HIS A 127 -10.59 14.29 -2.60
C HIS A 127 -9.37 13.63 -3.27
N GLU A 128 -9.19 13.79 -4.59
CA GLU A 128 -8.11 13.10 -5.33
C GLU A 128 -6.70 13.35 -4.75
N LEU A 129 -6.46 14.55 -4.19
CA LEU A 129 -5.19 14.87 -3.51
C LEU A 129 -4.97 14.13 -2.18
N HIS A 130 -6.01 13.65 -1.49
CA HIS A 130 -5.84 12.75 -0.33
C HIS A 130 -5.07 11.50 -0.76
N TYR A 131 -5.54 10.86 -1.83
CA TYR A 131 -4.90 9.67 -2.36
C TYR A 131 -3.49 9.96 -2.89
N HIS A 132 -3.30 11.07 -3.62
CA HIS A 132 -1.95 11.46 -4.08
C HIS A 132 -0.95 11.64 -2.94
N LEU A 133 -1.36 12.20 -1.81
CA LEU A 133 -0.47 12.47 -0.67
C LEU A 133 -0.10 11.21 0.13
N VAL A 134 -0.88 10.14 0.02
CA VAL A 134 -0.55 8.84 0.62
C VAL A 134 0.26 7.98 -0.34
N TRP A 135 -0.24 7.81 -1.55
CA TRP A 135 0.19 6.72 -2.44
C TRP A 135 1.35 7.08 -3.38
N LEU A 136 1.68 8.36 -3.57
CA LEU A 136 2.84 8.72 -4.41
C LEU A 136 4.18 8.42 -3.73
N THR A 137 4.29 8.67 -2.41
CA THR A 137 5.49 8.26 -1.65
C THR A 137 5.58 6.76 -1.55
N ASP A 138 4.43 6.09 -1.43
CA ASP A 138 4.34 4.63 -1.40
C ASP A 138 4.89 4.01 -2.69
N ALA A 139 4.34 4.38 -3.85
CA ALA A 139 4.81 3.93 -5.17
C ALA A 139 6.30 4.26 -5.42
N ALA A 140 6.78 5.42 -4.95
CA ALA A 140 8.20 5.75 -5.00
C ALA A 140 9.05 4.78 -4.15
N GLY A 141 8.55 4.42 -2.96
CA GLY A 141 9.12 3.41 -2.07
C GLY A 141 9.11 2.01 -2.68
N HIS A 142 8.04 1.62 -3.37
CA HIS A 142 7.96 0.36 -4.12
C HIS A 142 9.06 0.26 -5.17
N ALA A 143 9.13 1.25 -6.06
CA ALA A 143 10.15 1.31 -7.10
C ALA A 143 11.57 1.37 -6.50
N GLY A 144 11.77 2.14 -5.42
CA GLY A 144 13.06 2.24 -4.74
C GLY A 144 13.49 0.95 -4.05
N SER A 145 12.54 0.22 -3.46
CA SER A 145 12.75 -1.09 -2.84
C SER A 145 13.16 -2.13 -3.88
N ILE A 146 12.51 -2.13 -5.05
CA ILE A 146 12.91 -2.98 -6.19
C ILE A 146 14.36 -2.68 -6.59
N SER A 147 14.70 -1.39 -6.80
CA SER A 147 16.08 -0.99 -7.13
C SER A 147 17.10 -1.46 -6.08
N GLY A 148 16.73 -1.40 -4.79
CA GLY A 148 17.59 -1.81 -3.67
C GLY A 148 17.73 -3.33 -3.51
N GLY A 149 16.71 -4.10 -3.91
CA GLY A 149 16.67 -5.56 -3.79
C GLY A 149 17.23 -6.33 -4.99
N LEU A 150 17.42 -5.68 -6.13
CA LEU A 150 18.02 -6.26 -7.33
C LEU A 150 19.54 -6.49 -7.15
N ASP A 151 20.05 -7.58 -7.74
CA ASP A 151 21.49 -7.87 -7.76
C ASP A 151 22.27 -6.73 -8.44
N LEU A 152 23.54 -6.59 -8.06
CA LEU A 152 24.45 -5.62 -8.64
C LEU A 152 24.49 -5.67 -10.18
N VAL A 153 24.33 -6.84 -10.81
CA VAL A 153 24.40 -7.01 -12.27
C VAL A 153 23.09 -6.71 -13.01
N GLU A 154 21.97 -6.56 -12.32
CA GLU A 154 20.64 -6.27 -12.90
C GLU A 154 20.48 -4.78 -13.29
N LYS A 155 21.46 -4.25 -14.02
CA LYS A 155 21.57 -2.80 -14.32
C LYS A 155 20.33 -2.24 -15.01
N ARG A 156 19.74 -2.98 -15.95
CA ARG A 156 18.59 -2.51 -16.72
C ARG A 156 17.32 -2.39 -15.88
N LEU A 157 17.04 -3.39 -15.05
CA LEU A 157 15.89 -3.39 -14.12
C LEU A 157 16.09 -2.32 -13.03
N LYS A 158 17.32 -2.13 -12.57
CA LYS A 158 17.68 -1.09 -11.60
C LYS A 158 17.45 0.31 -12.16
N GLU A 159 17.98 0.61 -13.36
CA GLU A 159 17.76 1.89 -14.03
C GLU A 159 16.25 2.16 -14.24
N LYS A 160 15.48 1.12 -14.60
CA LYS A 160 14.05 1.26 -14.83
C LYS A 160 13.27 1.57 -13.55
N SER A 161 13.58 0.88 -12.46
CA SER A 161 12.96 1.13 -11.16
C SER A 161 13.39 2.49 -10.59
N GLU A 162 14.65 2.92 -10.75
CA GLU A 162 15.10 4.26 -10.37
C GLU A 162 14.37 5.39 -11.15
N GLU A 163 14.06 5.14 -12.43
CA GLU A 163 13.24 6.07 -13.23
C GLU A 163 11.84 6.23 -12.64
N PHE A 164 11.18 5.12 -12.27
CA PHE A 164 9.87 5.16 -11.61
C PHE A 164 9.92 5.88 -10.26
N THR A 165 10.91 5.59 -9.41
CA THR A 165 11.11 6.31 -8.14
C THR A 165 11.15 7.81 -8.37
N LYS A 166 11.98 8.26 -9.32
CA LYS A 166 12.11 9.68 -9.66
C LYS A 166 10.78 10.29 -10.12
N HIS A 167 10.02 9.58 -10.96
CA HIS A 167 8.73 10.08 -11.45
C HIS A 167 7.73 10.25 -10.31
N PHE A 168 7.59 9.26 -9.43
CA PHE A 168 6.65 9.32 -8.30
C PHE A 168 7.04 10.38 -7.27
N GLU A 169 8.33 10.55 -6.96
CA GLU A 169 8.82 11.65 -6.12
C GLU A 169 8.48 13.02 -6.71
N GLN A 170 8.68 13.20 -8.02
CA GLN A 170 8.34 14.44 -8.71
C GLN A 170 6.82 14.71 -8.70
N PHE A 171 6.01 13.67 -8.87
CA PHE A 171 4.57 13.79 -8.74
C PHE A 171 4.15 14.15 -7.32
N TYR A 172 4.81 13.59 -6.29
CA TYR A 172 4.52 13.92 -4.91
C TYR A 172 4.77 15.40 -4.61
N LEU A 173 5.91 15.95 -5.04
CA LEU A 173 6.21 17.37 -4.92
C LEU A 173 5.12 18.24 -5.59
N LYS A 174 4.64 17.82 -6.76
CA LYS A 174 3.55 18.51 -7.46
C LYS A 174 2.22 18.43 -6.70
N ALA A 175 1.91 17.29 -6.07
CA ALA A 175 0.70 17.12 -5.24
C ALA A 175 0.71 18.00 -3.99
N VAL A 176 1.88 18.15 -3.35
CA VAL A 176 2.07 19.04 -2.19
C VAL A 176 1.70 20.48 -2.55
N GLU A 177 2.23 21.00 -3.67
CA GLU A 177 1.91 22.37 -4.11
C GLU A 177 0.44 22.51 -4.52
N MET A 178 -0.12 21.53 -5.23
CA MET A 178 -1.55 21.54 -5.59
C MET A 178 -2.48 21.52 -4.39
N THR A 179 -2.09 20.86 -3.30
CA THR A 179 -2.81 20.91 -2.02
C THR A 179 -2.80 22.32 -1.45
N GLY A 180 -1.67 23.02 -1.57
CA GLY A 180 -1.54 24.43 -1.21
C GLY A 180 -2.48 25.36 -2.00
N TYR A 181 -2.77 25.04 -3.27
CA TYR A 181 -3.71 25.80 -4.11
C TYR A 181 -5.17 25.67 -3.67
N LEU A 182 -5.54 24.59 -2.98
CA LEU A 182 -6.93 24.41 -2.51
C LEU A 182 -7.37 25.49 -1.51
N ARG A 183 -6.42 26.23 -0.89
CA ARG A 183 -6.71 27.38 -0.01
C ARG A 183 -7.39 28.55 -0.74
N THR A 184 -7.43 28.56 -2.08
CA THR A 184 -8.22 29.52 -2.84
C THR A 184 -9.71 29.15 -2.90
N GLU A 185 -10.12 28.08 -2.21
CA GLU A 185 -11.47 27.46 -2.26
C GLU A 185 -11.85 26.89 -3.64
N LEU A 186 -10.90 26.89 -4.59
CA LEU A 186 -11.05 26.25 -5.89
C LEU A 186 -10.56 24.81 -5.80
N HIS A 187 -11.43 23.92 -5.32
CA HIS A 187 -11.04 22.53 -5.04
C HIS A 187 -10.84 21.68 -6.30
N HIS A 188 -11.34 22.12 -7.46
CA HIS A 188 -11.12 21.45 -8.73
C HIS A 188 -10.72 22.49 -9.80
N PHE A 189 -9.60 22.23 -10.47
CA PHE A 189 -9.10 23.08 -11.55
C PHE A 189 -8.41 22.23 -12.64
N PRO A 190 -8.32 22.70 -13.90
CA PRO A 190 -7.86 21.88 -15.02
C PRO A 190 -6.47 21.26 -14.85
N ALA A 191 -5.53 21.98 -14.20
CA ALA A 191 -4.19 21.46 -13.96
C ALA A 191 -4.19 20.26 -13.00
N LEU A 192 -5.07 20.23 -11.98
CA LEU A 192 -5.25 19.09 -11.10
C LEU A 192 -5.81 17.88 -11.87
N LYS A 193 -6.82 18.09 -12.71
CA LYS A 193 -7.38 17.01 -13.55
C LYS A 193 -6.37 16.44 -14.53
N LYS A 194 -5.48 17.26 -15.09
CA LYS A 194 -4.37 16.79 -15.93
C LYS A 194 -3.33 16.03 -15.11
N PHE A 195 -2.95 16.55 -13.94
CA PHE A 195 -2.03 15.87 -13.03
C PHE A 195 -2.50 14.46 -12.67
N THR A 196 -3.76 14.28 -12.29
CA THR A 196 -4.29 12.95 -11.95
C THR A 196 -4.29 12.00 -13.14
N LYS A 197 -4.51 12.49 -14.37
CA LYS A 197 -4.38 11.68 -15.59
C LYS A 197 -2.93 11.26 -15.85
N ASP A 198 -1.97 12.13 -15.61
CA ASP A 198 -0.55 11.84 -15.80
C ASP A 198 -0.07 10.79 -14.79
N VAL A 199 -0.43 10.95 -13.52
CA VAL A 199 -0.17 9.94 -12.47
C VAL A 199 -0.84 8.61 -12.82
N SER A 200 -2.11 8.63 -13.26
CA SER A 200 -2.83 7.40 -13.65
C SER A 200 -2.20 6.68 -14.83
N LEU A 201 -1.51 7.39 -15.73
CA LEU A 201 -0.76 6.78 -16.82
C LEU A 201 0.53 6.14 -16.29
N GLU A 202 1.25 6.84 -15.42
CA GLU A 202 2.49 6.31 -14.83
C GLU A 202 2.24 5.05 -14.00
N LEU A 203 1.15 5.04 -13.20
CA LEU A 203 0.72 3.85 -12.46
C LEU A 203 0.48 2.65 -13.38
N LYS A 204 -0.12 2.85 -14.57
CA LYS A 204 -0.31 1.74 -15.54
C LYS A 204 1.01 1.22 -16.08
N LEU A 205 1.97 2.11 -16.35
CA LEU A 205 3.32 1.72 -16.78
C LEU A 205 4.03 0.95 -15.66
N PHE A 206 3.89 1.42 -14.42
CA PHE A 206 4.48 0.78 -13.26
C PHE A 206 3.85 -0.57 -12.94
N SER A 207 2.52 -0.71 -12.99
CA SER A 207 1.86 -2.01 -12.82
C SER A 207 2.30 -3.04 -13.87
N HIS A 208 2.52 -2.64 -15.13
CA HIS A 208 3.09 -3.56 -16.12
C HIS A 208 4.51 -3.99 -15.76
N PHE A 209 5.33 -3.07 -15.26
CA PHE A 209 6.68 -3.38 -14.77
C PHE A 209 6.64 -4.29 -13.53
N LEU A 210 5.69 -4.10 -12.62
CA LEU A 210 5.49 -4.97 -11.46
C LEU A 210 5.11 -6.40 -11.87
N HIS A 211 4.21 -6.57 -12.85
CA HIS A 211 3.90 -7.90 -13.40
C HIS A 211 5.11 -8.53 -14.13
N GLU A 212 5.92 -7.73 -14.83
CA GLU A 212 7.17 -8.23 -15.42
C GLU A 212 8.12 -8.76 -14.33
N VAL A 213 8.31 -7.98 -13.25
CA VAL A 213 9.13 -8.40 -12.10
C VAL A 213 8.54 -9.65 -11.43
N GLU A 214 7.22 -9.72 -11.24
CA GLU A 214 6.54 -10.89 -10.69
C GLU A 214 6.83 -12.16 -11.50
N GLU A 215 6.68 -12.10 -12.83
CA GLU A 215 6.95 -13.25 -13.70
C GLU A 215 8.43 -13.65 -13.69
N LEU A 216 9.35 -12.69 -13.66
CA LEU A 216 10.79 -12.96 -13.54
C LEU A 216 11.15 -13.64 -12.21
N GLU A 217 10.50 -13.25 -11.11
CA GLU A 217 10.66 -13.88 -9.80
C GLU A 217 10.10 -15.32 -9.81
N LEU A 218 8.94 -15.55 -10.43
CA LEU A 218 8.33 -16.88 -10.57
C LEU A 218 9.15 -17.81 -11.47
N SER A 219 9.81 -17.29 -12.50
CA SER A 219 10.63 -18.06 -13.45
C SER A 219 12.10 -18.19 -13.02
N HIS A 220 12.52 -17.50 -11.96
CA HIS A 220 13.91 -17.37 -11.52
C HIS A 220 14.84 -16.76 -12.60
N GLU A 221 14.31 -15.89 -13.46
CA GLU A 221 15.05 -15.20 -14.52
C GLU A 221 15.66 -13.87 -14.05
N VAL A 222 15.29 -13.37 -12.86
CA VAL A 222 15.92 -12.21 -12.22
C VAL A 222 16.75 -12.63 -11.01
N LEU A 223 17.88 -11.96 -10.81
CA LEU A 223 18.70 -12.09 -9.60
C LEU A 223 18.31 -11.00 -8.59
N SER A 224 17.70 -11.37 -7.47
CA SER A 224 17.26 -10.40 -6.46
C SER A 224 17.13 -11.04 -5.07
N ALA A 225 16.88 -10.20 -4.06
CA ALA A 225 16.36 -10.60 -2.74
C ALA A 225 14.86 -10.28 -2.58
N LEU A 226 14.15 -10.00 -3.67
CA LEU A 226 12.72 -9.74 -3.72
C LEU A 226 11.95 -11.08 -3.74
N SER A 227 10.64 -11.00 -3.95
CA SER A 227 9.80 -12.18 -4.21
C SER A 227 8.62 -11.81 -5.09
N ALA A 228 8.10 -12.80 -5.83
CA ALA A 228 6.88 -12.62 -6.63
C ALA A 228 5.70 -12.08 -5.78
N ARG A 229 5.57 -12.55 -4.54
CA ARG A 229 4.52 -12.07 -3.61
C ARG A 229 4.64 -10.58 -3.30
N MET A 230 5.86 -10.04 -3.19
CA MET A 230 6.07 -8.61 -2.99
C MET A 230 5.66 -7.83 -4.25
N ALA A 231 6.00 -8.31 -5.44
CA ALA A 231 5.59 -7.68 -6.70
C ALA A 231 4.06 -7.67 -6.90
N ASP A 232 3.39 -8.79 -6.64
CA ASP A 232 1.91 -8.89 -6.62
C ASP A 232 1.29 -7.92 -5.60
N HIS A 233 1.83 -7.89 -4.39
CA HIS A 233 1.37 -6.99 -3.33
C HIS A 233 1.43 -5.53 -3.75
N MET A 234 2.58 -5.06 -4.26
CA MET A 234 2.73 -3.71 -4.80
C MET A 234 1.72 -3.47 -5.93
N ALA A 235 1.55 -4.41 -6.87
CA ALA A 235 0.64 -4.23 -8.01
C ALA A 235 -0.84 -4.09 -7.59
N ARG A 236 -1.27 -4.83 -6.57
CA ARG A 236 -2.62 -4.73 -5.99
C ARG A 236 -2.85 -3.37 -5.32
N GLU A 237 -1.84 -2.83 -4.65
CA GLU A 237 -1.90 -1.50 -4.04
C GLU A 237 -1.96 -0.38 -5.09
N GLU A 238 -1.12 -0.46 -6.14
CA GLU A 238 -1.22 0.48 -7.26
C GLU A 238 -2.59 0.41 -7.96
N CYS A 239 -3.18 -0.78 -8.04
CA CYS A 239 -4.53 -0.96 -8.56
C CYS A 239 -5.59 -0.31 -7.66
N TYR A 240 -5.46 -0.47 -6.33
CA TYR A 240 -6.34 0.20 -5.37
C TYR A 240 -6.24 1.72 -5.51
N TYR A 241 -5.02 2.24 -5.58
CA TYR A 241 -4.77 3.66 -5.77
C TYR A 241 -5.39 4.18 -7.09
N LEU A 242 -5.17 3.47 -8.20
CA LEU A 242 -5.72 3.81 -9.51
C LEU A 242 -7.26 3.78 -9.51
N LEU A 243 -7.87 2.83 -8.80
CA LEU A 243 -9.31 2.75 -8.58
C LEU A 243 -9.82 3.99 -7.84
N LYS A 244 -9.14 4.41 -6.76
CA LYS A 244 -9.51 5.60 -5.99
C LYS A 244 -9.35 6.89 -6.79
N LEU A 245 -8.30 7.00 -7.61
CA LEU A 245 -8.13 8.13 -8.54
C LEU A 245 -9.23 8.19 -9.59
N ALA A 246 -9.62 7.06 -10.16
CA ALA A 246 -10.71 7.02 -11.15
C ALA A 246 -12.03 7.49 -10.53
N GLN A 247 -12.35 7.00 -9.33
CA GLN A 247 -13.56 7.38 -8.59
C GLN A 247 -13.57 8.85 -8.16
N SER A 248 -12.46 9.38 -7.65
CA SER A 248 -12.36 10.75 -7.13
C SER A 248 -12.23 11.81 -8.23
N SER A 249 -11.58 11.46 -9.36
CA SER A 249 -11.32 12.40 -10.45
C SER A 249 -12.27 12.23 -11.65
N GLY A 250 -13.15 11.23 -11.65
CA GLY A 250 -14.08 10.96 -12.76
C GLY A 250 -13.35 10.45 -14.02
N LEU A 251 -12.36 9.57 -13.85
CA LEU A 251 -11.67 8.89 -14.95
C LEU A 251 -12.32 7.52 -15.23
N GLU A 252 -11.90 6.89 -16.33
CA GLU A 252 -12.26 5.50 -16.62
C GLU A 252 -11.72 4.56 -15.53
N MET A 253 -12.55 3.61 -15.10
CA MET A 253 -12.18 2.61 -14.10
C MET A 253 -11.02 1.73 -14.62
N PRO A 254 -10.04 1.37 -13.77
CA PRO A 254 -8.92 0.57 -14.20
C PRO A 254 -9.33 -0.89 -14.48
N LYS A 255 -8.57 -1.55 -15.36
CA LYS A 255 -8.75 -2.96 -15.71
C LYS A 255 -7.75 -3.84 -14.95
N CYS A 256 -7.81 -3.78 -13.63
CA CYS A 256 -6.99 -4.56 -12.70
C CYS A 256 -7.84 -4.94 -11.48
N ASN A 257 -7.39 -5.91 -10.68
CA ASN A 257 -8.08 -6.33 -9.46
C ASN A 257 -7.20 -6.05 -8.23
N PRO A 258 -7.66 -5.23 -7.26
CA PRO A 258 -6.93 -5.01 -6.02
C PRO A 258 -6.94 -6.21 -5.04
N LEU A 259 -7.84 -7.17 -5.21
CA LEU A 259 -8.07 -8.29 -4.28
C LEU A 259 -7.25 -9.54 -4.60
#